data_AF-A0A9D8GVU8-F1
#
_entry.id   AF-A0A9D8GVU8-F1
#
_cell.length_a   1.000
_cell.length_b   1.000
_cell.length_c   1.000
_cell.angle_alpha   90.00
_cell.angle_beta   90.00
_cell.angle_gamma   90.00
#
_symmetry.space_group_name_H-M   'P 1'
#
loop_
_entity.id
_entity.type
_entity.pdbx_description
1 polymer ?
#
loop_
_entity_poly.entity_id
_entity_poly.type
_entity_poly.pdbx_seq_one_letter_code
_entity_poly.pdbx_strand_id
1 'polypeptide(L)'
;KHILKRAVRGLIPDSIIDRPKQGFGAPVHEWFQQRLGTPMRASIDRFVRETELLDAKSVNAVLDAGRGMEAWYLYNLAAWWERYIR
;
A
#
# COMPACT_ATOMS: atom_id res chain seq x y z
N LYS A 1 -18.29 13.61 -7.87
CA LYS A 1 -19.37 12.59 -7.77
C LYS A 1 -20.75 13.25 -7.55
N HIS A 2 -21.09 14.34 -8.25
CA HIS A 2 -22.37 15.03 -8.01
C HIS A 2 -23.54 14.34 -8.71
N ILE A 3 -23.37 14.00 -9.98
CA ILE A 3 -24.38 13.31 -10.80
C ILE A 3 -24.76 11.95 -10.18
N LEU A 4 -23.77 11.14 -9.78
CA LEU A 4 -24.02 9.86 -9.11
C LEU A 4 -24.83 10.02 -7.81
N LYS A 5 -24.50 11.02 -6.98
CA LYS A 5 -25.23 11.28 -5.73
C LYS A 5 -26.68 11.68 -5.99
N ARG A 6 -26.93 12.54 -6.99
CA ARG A 6 -28.30 12.94 -7.40
C ARG A 6 -29.10 11.76 -7.94
N ALA A 7 -28.50 10.92 -8.78
CA ALA A 7 -29.18 9.79 -9.41
C ALA A 7 -29.67 8.71 -8.42
N VAL A 8 -29.04 8.60 -7.25
CA VAL A 8 -29.39 7.58 -6.24
C VAL A 8 -30.17 8.13 -5.04
N ARG A 9 -30.51 9.43 -5.02
CA ARG A 9 -31.40 9.99 -3.99
C ARG A 9 -32.78 9.35 -4.10
N GLY A 10 -33.40 9.06 -2.95
CA GLY A 10 -34.65 8.32 -2.87
C GLY A 10 -34.50 6.79 -3.00
N LEU A 11 -33.34 6.28 -3.42
CA LEU A 11 -33.03 4.84 -3.43
C LEU A 11 -32.30 4.38 -2.16
N ILE A 12 -31.44 5.24 -1.62
CA ILE A 12 -30.72 5.01 -0.36
C ILE A 12 -30.83 6.25 0.56
N PRO A 13 -30.67 6.09 1.88
CA PRO A 13 -30.79 7.21 2.82
C PRO A 13 -29.82 8.36 2.52
N ASP A 14 -30.32 9.60 2.63
CA ASP A 14 -29.51 10.81 2.41
C ASP A 14 -28.29 10.87 3.34
N SER A 15 -28.36 10.28 4.54
CA SER A 15 -27.23 10.18 5.47
C SER A 15 -26.03 9.41 4.89
N ILE A 16 -26.27 8.44 3.99
CA ILE A 16 -25.21 7.70 3.28
C ILE A 16 -24.68 8.51 2.10
N ILE A 17 -25.57 9.18 1.35
CA ILE A 17 -25.23 9.99 0.17
C ILE A 17 -24.40 11.21 0.58
N ASP A 18 -24.78 11.87 1.66
CA ASP A 18 -24.21 13.14 2.12
C ASP A 18 -23.05 12.96 3.10
N ARG A 19 -22.77 11.72 3.53
CA ARG A 19 -21.59 11.38 4.32
C ARG A 19 -20.30 11.92 3.67
N PRO A 20 -19.37 12.50 4.46
CA PRO A 20 -18.04 12.85 3.98
C PRO A 20 -17.34 11.67 3.35
N LYS A 21 -16.45 11.95 2.39
CA LYS A 21 -15.58 10.89 1.85
C LYS A 21 -14.69 10.39 2.99
N GLN A 22 -14.85 9.12 3.32
CA GLN A 22 -13.88 8.41 4.15
C GLN A 22 -13.02 7.56 3.22
N GLY A 23 -11.70 7.65 3.40
CA GLY A 23 -10.79 6.71 2.77
C GLY A 23 -11.08 5.28 3.25
N PHE A 24 -10.78 4.30 2.41
CA PHE A 24 -10.69 2.91 2.81
C PHE A 24 -9.20 2.57 2.81
N GLY A 25 -8.51 3.06 3.85
CA GLY A 25 -7.07 2.83 4.00
C GLY A 25 -6.80 1.34 4.16
N ALA A 26 -5.88 0.81 3.36
CA ALA A 26 -5.38 -0.54 3.58
C ALA A 26 -4.64 -0.61 4.92
N PRO A 27 -4.81 -1.67 5.73
CA PRO A 27 -4.11 -1.87 7.00
C PRO A 27 -2.67 -2.34 6.73
N VAL A 28 -1.88 -1.48 6.08
CA VAL A 28 -0.55 -1.86 5.56
C VAL A 28 0.41 -2.17 6.69
N HIS A 29 0.32 -1.45 7.81
CA HIS A 29 1.14 -1.72 8.98
C HIS A 29 0.90 -3.13 9.52
N GLU A 30 -0.36 -3.52 9.67
CA GLU A 30 -0.74 -4.87 10.12
C GLU A 30 -0.30 -5.94 9.11
N TRP A 31 -0.41 -5.67 7.81
CA TRP A 31 0.07 -6.60 6.78
C TRP A 31 1.56 -6.90 6.92
N PHE A 32 2.39 -5.87 7.12
CA PHE A 32 3.83 -6.04 7.31
C PHE A 32 4.21 -6.75 8.61
N GLN A 33 3.37 -6.70 9.64
CA GLN A 33 3.61 -7.38 10.93
C GLN A 33 3.08 -8.81 10.97
N GLN A 34 2.20 -9.18 10.04
CA GLN A 34 1.57 -10.49 10.02
C GLN A 34 2.10 -11.34 8.86
N ARG A 35 1.31 -12.31 8.41
CA ARG A 35 1.69 -13.32 7.41
C ARG A 35 2.15 -12.74 6.07
N LEU A 36 1.73 -11.52 5.73
CA LEU A 36 2.13 -10.84 4.48
C LEU A 36 3.50 -10.17 4.60
N GLY A 37 4.00 -9.92 5.81
CA GLY A 37 5.29 -9.27 6.02
C GLY A 37 6.46 -10.03 5.42
N THR A 38 6.52 -11.36 5.63
CA THR A 38 7.58 -12.21 5.10
C THR A 38 7.70 -12.16 3.57
N PRO A 39 6.63 -12.43 2.79
CA PRO A 39 6.73 -12.33 1.33
C PRO A 39 6.99 -10.90 0.84
N MET A 40 6.46 -9.87 1.51
CA MET A 40 6.74 -8.48 1.15
C MET A 40 8.21 -8.11 1.35
N ARG A 41 8.82 -8.49 2.47
CA ARG A 41 10.25 -8.29 2.73
C ARG A 41 11.11 -9.04 1.72
N ALA A 42 10.78 -10.30 1.42
CA ALA A 42 11.52 -11.08 0.43
C ALA A 42 11.47 -10.46 -0.99
N SER A 43 10.35 -9.85 -1.38
CA SER A 43 10.24 -9.11 -2.65
C SER A 43 11.14 -7.87 -2.65
N ILE A 44 11.15 -7.09 -1.56
CA ILE A 44 12.02 -5.92 -1.40
C ILE A 44 13.50 -6.34 -1.43
N ASP A 45 13.89 -7.37 -0.68
CA ASP A 45 15.27 -7.86 -0.61
C ASP A 45 15.77 -8.32 -1.98
N ARG A 46 14.90 -8.95 -2.77
CA ARG A 46 15.20 -9.32 -4.16
C ARG A 46 15.45 -8.10 -5.02
N PHE A 47 14.54 -7.12 -4.98
CA PHE A 47 14.67 -5.88 -5.73
C PHE A 47 16.00 -5.17 -5.40
N VAL A 48 16.31 -5.02 -4.11
CA VAL A 48 17.55 -4.37 -3.66
C VAL A 48 18.78 -5.09 -4.19
N ARG A 49 18.82 -6.42 -4.07
CA ARG A 49 19.96 -7.23 -4.52
C ARG A 49 20.15 -7.24 -6.04
N GLU A 50 19.06 -7.29 -6.81
CA GLU A 50 19.12 -7.45 -8.27
C GLU A 50 19.27 -6.12 -9.01
N THR A 51 18.87 -5.00 -8.41
CA THR A 51 18.97 -3.68 -9.04
C THR A 51 20.14 -2.84 -8.52
N GLU A 52 20.61 -3.10 -7.30
CA GLU A 52 21.63 -2.31 -6.60
C GLU A 52 21.31 -0.79 -6.51
N LEU A 53 20.06 -0.40 -6.75
CA LEU A 53 19.62 0.99 -6.77
C LEU A 53 19.45 1.59 -5.36
N LEU A 54 19.30 0.73 -4.35
CA LEU A 54 19.08 1.14 -2.96
C LEU A 54 20.10 0.46 -2.04
N ASP A 55 20.52 1.18 -1.00
CA ASP A 55 21.37 0.61 0.05
C ASP A 55 20.58 -0.35 0.94
N ALA A 56 21.02 -1.61 1.00
CA ALA A 56 20.37 -2.66 1.77
C ALA A 56 20.27 -2.34 3.26
N LYS A 57 21.29 -1.69 3.83
CA LYS A 57 21.29 -1.35 5.26
C LYS A 57 20.22 -0.31 5.59
N SER A 58 20.09 0.71 4.75
CA SER A 58 19.07 1.76 4.87
C SER A 58 17.67 1.21 4.69
N VAL A 59 17.47 0.31 3.73
CA VAL A 59 16.19 -0.38 3.51
C VAL A 59 15.78 -1.20 4.74
N ASN A 60 16.69 -2.02 5.28
CA ASN A 60 16.41 -2.81 6.48
C ASN A 60 16.07 -1.93 7.68
N ALA A 61 16.79 -0.81 7.89
CA ALA A 61 16.47 0.14 8.94
C ALA A 61 15.04 0.71 8.83
N VAL A 62 14.55 0.99 7.62
CA VAL A 62 13.17 1.45 7.38
C VAL A 62 12.15 0.36 7.71
N LEU A 63 12.43 -0.88 7.29
CA LEU A 63 11.53 -2.02 7.53
C LEU A 63 11.45 -2.38 9.02
N ASP A 64 12.57 -2.30 9.74
CA ASP A 64 12.66 -2.67 11.15
C ASP A 64 12.12 -1.58 12.07
N ALA A 65 12.19 -0.31 11.66
CA ALA A 65 11.55 0.79 12.36
C ALA A 65 10.00 0.74 12.31
N GLY A 66 9.40 -0.22 11.60
CA GLY A 66 7.96 -0.40 11.55
C GLY A 66 7.23 0.73 10.80
N ARG A 67 7.94 1.48 9.96
CA ARG A 67 7.36 2.59 9.18
C ARG A 67 6.50 2.06 8.03
N GLY A 68 5.24 1.76 8.35
CA GLY A 68 4.34 1.00 7.47
C GLY A 68 4.11 1.64 6.10
N MET A 69 4.06 2.98 6.01
CA MET A 69 3.86 3.68 4.73
C MET A 69 5.10 3.64 3.84
N GLU A 70 6.29 3.75 4.41
CA GLU A 70 7.52 3.73 3.64
C GLU A 70 7.92 2.31 3.24
N ALA A 71 7.65 1.33 4.11
CA ALA A 71 7.69 -0.08 3.75
C ALA A 71 6.74 -0.39 2.59
N TRP A 72 5.53 0.20 2.60
CA TRP A 72 4.58 0.10 1.49
C TRP A 72 5.14 0.61 0.17
N TYR A 73 5.81 1.77 0.17
CA TYR A 73 6.41 2.32 -1.04
C TYR A 73 7.52 1.43 -1.59
N LEU A 74 8.39 0.92 -0.72
CA LEU A 74 9.44 -0.03 -1.09
C LEU A 74 8.85 -1.30 -1.72
N TYR A 75 7.80 -1.86 -1.11
CA TYR A 75 7.12 -3.04 -1.65
C TYR A 75 6.46 -2.76 -3.00
N ASN A 76 5.77 -1.63 -3.17
CA ASN A 76 5.16 -1.29 -4.46
C ASN A 76 6.20 -1.12 -5.56
N LEU A 77 7.33 -0.49 -5.25
CA LEU A 77 8.45 -0.36 -6.20
C LEU A 77 8.98 -1.73 -6.60
N ALA A 78 9.26 -2.61 -5.62
CA ALA A 78 9.73 -3.96 -5.87
C ALA A 78 8.74 -4.79 -6.70
N ALA A 79 7.46 -4.77 -6.34
CA ALA A 79 6.40 -5.49 -7.05
C ALA A 79 6.17 -4.96 -8.47
N TRP A 80 6.26 -3.64 -8.66
CA TRP A 80 6.17 -3.03 -9.99
C TRP A 80 7.35 -3.45 -10.86
N TRP A 81 8.58 -3.36 -10.34
CA TRP A 81 9.78 -3.78 -11.06
C TRP A 81 9.73 -5.26 -11.46
N GLU A 82 9.32 -6.14 -10.53
CA GLU A 82 9.19 -7.57 -10.78
C GLU A 82 8.12 -7.89 -11.83
N ARG A 83 7.06 -7.07 -11.94
CA ARG A 83 5.97 -7.29 -12.89
C ARG A 83 6.24 -6.76 -14.29
N TYR A 84 6.95 -5.63 -14.39
CA TYR A 84 7.00 -4.84 -15.64
C TYR A 84 8.39 -4.59 -16.20
N ILE A 85 9.46 -4.75 -15.40
CA ILE A 85 10.84 -4.45 -15.85
C ILE A 85 11.65 -5.73 -16.01
N ARG A 86 11.50 -6.67 -15.09
CA ARG A 86 12.10 -8.01 -15.15
C ARG A 86 11.32 -8.92 -16.11
#